data_AF-A0A2S9FTG7-F1
#
_entry.id   AF-A0A2S9FTG7-F1
#
_cell.length_a   1.000
_cell.length_b   1.000
_cell.length_c   1.000
_cell.angle_alpha   90.00
_cell.angle_beta   90.00
_cell.angle_gamma   90.00
#
_symmetry.space_group_name_H-M   'P 1'
#
loop_
_entity.id
_entity.type
_entity.pdbx_description
1 polymer ?
#
loop_
_entity_poly.entity_id
_entity_poly.type
_entity_poly.pdbx_seq_one_letter_code
_entity_poly.pdbx_strand_id
1 'polypeptide(L)'
;RAETVLASLPTPQVSNDVAAGVADGSRVRRFVDLSTVGQRAAQRNWEVLREHDIAALDSPVSGGVHGALAGTLAVMVSGPRGEFEILHP
;
A
#
# COMPACT_ATOMS: atom_id res chain seq x y z
N ARG A 1 -10.16 2.08 -14.39
CA ARG A 1 -8.84 2.68 -14.02
C ARG A 1 -9.03 3.44 -12.70
N ALA A 2 -8.02 3.56 -11.85
CA ALA A 2 -8.10 4.17 -10.52
C ALA A 2 -6.83 4.99 -10.21
N GLU A 3 -6.92 5.95 -9.28
CA GLU A 3 -5.78 6.75 -8.81
C GLU A 3 -5.13 6.18 -7.54
N THR A 4 -5.87 5.36 -6.82
CA THR A 4 -5.42 4.69 -5.59
C THR A 4 -5.57 3.19 -5.77
N VAL A 5 -4.51 2.46 -5.45
CA VAL A 5 -4.48 0.99 -5.40
C VAL A 5 -4.26 0.59 -3.95
N LEU A 6 -5.15 -0.27 -3.44
CA LEU A 6 -4.98 -0.93 -2.14
C LEU A 6 -4.58 -2.37 -2.42
N ALA A 7 -3.41 -2.78 -1.95
CA ALA A 7 -2.83 -4.10 -2.20
C ALA A 7 -2.86 -4.95 -0.93
N SER A 8 -3.28 -6.22 -1.04
CA SER A 8 -3.22 -7.20 0.05
C SER A 8 -2.67 -8.51 -0.53
N LEU A 9 -1.36 -8.67 -0.43
CA LEU A 9 -0.56 -9.62 -1.19
C LEU A 9 0.12 -10.64 -0.26
N PRO A 10 0.35 -11.87 -0.73
CA PRO A 10 0.73 -12.99 0.14
C PRO A 10 2.19 -12.97 0.60
N THR A 11 3.09 -12.31 -0.13
CA THR A 11 4.52 -12.32 0.16
C THR A 11 5.19 -10.97 -0.16
N PRO A 12 6.34 -10.68 0.47
CA PRO A 12 7.16 -9.51 0.13
C PRO A 12 7.54 -9.47 -1.35
N GLN A 13 7.87 -10.61 -1.95
CA GLN A 13 8.25 -10.69 -3.37
C GLN A 13 7.09 -10.28 -4.28
N VAL A 14 5.88 -10.79 -4.04
CA VAL A 14 4.70 -10.44 -4.83
C VAL A 14 4.36 -8.95 -4.66
N SER A 15 4.54 -8.40 -3.46
CA SER A 15 4.36 -6.95 -3.24
C SER A 15 5.33 -6.11 -4.07
N ASN A 16 6.62 -6.47 -4.09
CA ASN A 16 7.61 -5.79 -4.92
C ASN A 16 7.27 -5.85 -6.41
N ASP A 17 6.89 -7.04 -6.90
CA ASP A 17 6.57 -7.25 -8.33
C ASP A 17 5.31 -6.45 -8.74
N VAL A 18 4.29 -6.40 -7.88
CA VAL A 18 3.09 -5.59 -8.12
C VAL A 18 3.40 -4.10 -8.05
N ALA A 19 4.22 -3.64 -7.10
CA ALA A 19 4.62 -2.23 -7.01
C ALA A 19 5.36 -1.78 -8.29
N ALA A 20 6.25 -2.62 -8.84
CA ALA A 20 6.90 -2.35 -10.11
C ALA A 20 5.90 -2.26 -11.28
N GLY A 21 4.97 -3.22 -11.38
CA GLY A 21 3.93 -3.18 -12.42
C GLY A 21 2.96 -2.00 -12.28
N VAL A 22 2.74 -1.51 -11.05
CA VAL A 22 1.97 -0.28 -10.80
C VAL A 22 2.74 0.95 -11.27
N ALA A 23 4.06 1.00 -11.04
CA ALA A 23 4.93 2.10 -11.46
C ALA A 23 4.97 2.27 -12.99
N ASP A 24 4.84 1.18 -13.75
CA ASP A 24 4.73 1.21 -15.23
C ASP A 24 3.42 1.85 -15.73
N GLY A 25 2.43 2.02 -14.85
CA GLY A 25 1.16 2.66 -15.15
C GLY A 25 1.23 4.20 -15.12
N SER A 26 0.20 4.87 -15.64
CA SER A 26 0.16 6.34 -15.75
C SER A 26 -0.94 7.04 -14.94
N ARG A 27 -1.82 6.29 -14.27
CA ARG A 27 -2.95 6.88 -13.52
C ARG A 27 -2.81 6.77 -12.00
N VAL A 28 -2.08 5.77 -11.51
CA VAL A 28 -1.93 5.57 -10.08
C VAL A 28 -1.10 6.71 -9.51
N ARG A 29 -1.58 7.30 -8.43
CA ARG A 29 -0.90 8.33 -7.63
C ARG A 29 -0.60 7.84 -6.22
N ARG A 30 -1.31 6.80 -5.76
CA ARG A 30 -1.18 6.23 -4.42
C ARG A 30 -1.20 4.72 -4.47
N PHE A 31 -0.22 4.10 -3.83
CA PHE A 31 -0.16 2.68 -3.56
C PHE A 31 -0.19 2.46 -2.04
N VAL A 32 -1.27 1.84 -1.55
CA VAL A 32 -1.48 1.51 -0.14
C VAL A 32 -1.26 0.02 0.02
N ASP A 33 -0.17 -0.37 0.66
CA ASP A 33 0.12 -1.78 0.92
C ASP A 33 -0.47 -2.20 2.28
N LEU A 34 -1.53 -3.01 2.24
CA LEU A 34 -2.20 -3.58 3.42
C LEU A 34 -1.54 -4.89 3.87
N SER A 35 -0.52 -5.35 3.13
CA SER A 35 0.16 -6.62 3.37
C SER A 35 1.11 -6.54 4.57
N THR A 36 1.43 -7.70 5.16
CA THR A 36 2.48 -7.78 6.20
C THR A 36 3.81 -8.19 5.56
N VAL A 37 4.45 -7.25 4.85
CA VAL A 37 5.66 -7.54 4.03
C VAL A 37 6.98 -7.17 4.71
N GLY A 38 6.92 -6.41 5.82
CA GLY A 38 8.07 -6.00 6.60
C GLY A 38 8.86 -4.84 5.99
N GLN A 39 9.71 -4.23 6.82
CA GLN A 39 10.39 -2.95 6.53
C GLN A 39 11.18 -2.95 5.20
N ARG A 40 11.89 -4.04 4.88
CA ARG A 40 12.73 -4.09 3.68
C ARG A 40 11.92 -3.98 2.38
N ALA A 41 10.78 -4.67 2.32
CA ALA A 41 9.90 -4.61 1.16
C ALA A 41 9.18 -3.26 1.07
N ALA A 42 8.70 -2.73 2.19
CA ALA A 42 8.10 -1.39 2.22
C ALA A 42 9.08 -0.31 1.72
N GLN A 43 10.36 -0.37 2.12
CA GLN A 43 11.39 0.55 1.64
C GLN A 43 11.67 0.38 0.13
N ARG A 44 11.78 -0.87 -0.34
CA ARG A 44 11.95 -1.17 -1.77
C ARG A 44 10.80 -0.62 -2.61
N ASN A 45 9.56 -0.84 -2.18
CA ASN A 45 8.38 -0.34 -2.85
C ASN A 45 8.35 1.19 -2.87
N TRP A 46 8.68 1.83 -1.76
CA TRP A 46 8.79 3.29 -1.71
C TRP A 46 9.83 3.82 -2.70
N GLU A 47 10.99 3.17 -2.82
CA GLU A 47 12.03 3.55 -3.80
C GLU A 47 11.56 3.43 -5.24
N VAL A 48 10.87 2.34 -5.59
CA VAL A 48 10.35 2.13 -6.95
C VAL A 48 9.24 3.12 -7.29
N LEU A 49 8.30 3.33 -6.37
CA LEU A 49 7.11 4.14 -6.63
C LEU A 49 7.42 5.64 -6.66
N ARG A 50 8.36 6.11 -5.83
CA ARG A 50 8.74 7.54 -5.80
C ARG A 50 9.40 8.01 -7.09
N GLU A 51 10.06 7.12 -7.84
CA GLU A 51 10.67 7.46 -9.14
C GLU A 51 9.61 7.81 -10.20
N HIS A 52 8.35 7.47 -9.93
CA HIS A 52 7.20 7.68 -10.80
C HIS A 52 6.16 8.65 -10.19
N ASP A 53 6.54 9.42 -9.17
CA ASP A 53 5.64 10.33 -8.44
C ASP A 53 4.42 9.62 -7.81
N ILE A 54 4.55 8.34 -7.47
CA ILE A 54 3.52 7.56 -6.79
C ILE A 54 3.80 7.52 -5.30
N ALA A 55 2.86 8.00 -4.49
CA ALA A 55 2.95 7.94 -3.04
C ALA A 55 2.75 6.50 -2.54
N ALA A 56 3.72 5.99 -1.78
CA ALA A 56 3.61 4.72 -1.09
C ALA A 56 3.14 4.93 0.37
N LEU A 57 2.12 4.19 0.79
CA LEU A 57 1.68 4.08 2.18
C LEU A 57 1.80 2.61 2.61
N ASP A 58 2.64 2.34 3.60
CA ASP A 58 2.73 1.03 4.24
C ASP A 58 1.69 0.97 5.37
N SER A 59 0.71 0.09 5.20
CA SER A 59 -0.55 0.10 5.93
C SER A 59 -1.01 -1.28 6.44
N PRO A 60 -0.15 -2.08 7.10
CA PRO A 60 -0.49 -3.44 7.52
C PRO A 60 -1.72 -3.47 8.42
N VAL A 61 -2.54 -4.51 8.23
CA VAL A 61 -3.80 -4.70 9.00
C VAL A 61 -3.71 -5.83 10.01
N SER A 62 -4.48 -5.71 11.09
CA SER A 62 -4.64 -6.74 12.13
C SER A 62 -6.12 -7.01 12.43
N GLY A 63 -6.45 -8.26 12.78
CA GLY A 63 -7.84 -8.70 13.04
C GLY A 63 -8.32 -9.86 12.14
N GLY A 64 -7.55 -10.21 11.11
CA GLY A 64 -7.83 -11.34 10.23
C GLY A 64 -9.14 -11.23 9.45
N VAL A 65 -9.53 -12.32 8.79
CA VAL A 65 -10.75 -12.37 7.95
C VAL A 65 -12.01 -12.04 8.77
N HIS A 66 -12.08 -12.51 10.01
CA HIS A 66 -13.22 -12.23 10.89
C HIS A 66 -13.35 -10.72 11.19
N GLY A 67 -12.25 -10.06 11.54
CA GLY A 67 -12.24 -8.62 11.77
C GLY A 67 -12.57 -7.81 10.52
N ALA A 68 -12.15 -8.28 9.33
CA ALA A 68 -12.52 -7.67 8.06
C ALA A 68 -14.03 -7.70 7.82
N LEU A 69 -14.66 -8.87 8.01
CA LEU A 69 -16.12 -9.03 7.85
C LEU A 69 -16.91 -8.22 8.89
N ALA A 70 -16.39 -8.12 10.11
CA ALA A 70 -17.01 -7.38 11.20
C ALA A 70 -16.76 -5.86 11.16
N GLY A 71 -15.88 -5.37 10.27
CA GLY A 71 -15.49 -3.96 10.22
C GLY A 71 -14.65 -3.51 11.43
N THR A 72 -13.89 -4.41 12.04
CA THR A 72 -13.11 -4.18 13.27
C THR A 72 -11.61 -4.30 13.06
N LEU A 73 -11.13 -4.27 11.81
CA LEU A 73 -9.69 -4.29 11.53
C LEU A 73 -9.00 -3.08 12.16
N ALA A 74 -7.86 -3.35 12.78
CA ALA A 74 -6.90 -2.31 13.10
C ALA A 74 -6.03 -2.06 11.86
N VAL A 75 -5.90 -0.78 11.47
CA VAL A 75 -5.08 -0.35 10.34
C VAL A 75 -4.00 0.60 10.89
N MET A 76 -2.74 0.27 10.64
CA MET A 76 -1.59 1.10 11.05
C MET A 76 -1.00 1.70 9.79
N VAL A 77 -0.84 3.01 9.69
CA VAL A 77 -0.39 3.66 8.45
C VAL A 77 0.91 4.43 8.65
N SER A 78 1.86 4.25 7.74
CA SER A 78 3.04 5.11 7.59
C SER A 78 3.18 5.60 6.15
N GLY A 79 3.70 6.82 5.96
CA GLY A 79 3.82 7.45 4.65
C GLY A 79 3.65 8.97 4.68
N PRO A 80 3.57 9.64 3.51
CA PRO A 80 3.38 11.08 3.42
C PRO A 80 2.07 11.51 4.06
N ARG A 81 2.14 12.41 5.06
CA ARG A 81 0.94 12.85 5.82
C ARG A 81 -0.14 13.43 4.91
N GLY A 82 0.22 14.24 3.93
CA GLY A 82 -0.75 14.84 3.01
C GLY A 82 -1.53 13.80 2.18
N GLU A 83 -0.88 12.70 1.80
CA GLU A 83 -1.54 11.62 1.05
C GLU A 83 -2.45 10.79 1.96
N PHE A 84 -2.09 10.62 3.24
CA PHE A 84 -2.97 10.02 4.24
C PHE A 84 -4.24 10.84 4.46
N GLU A 85 -4.15 12.17 4.58
CA GLU A 85 -5.34 13.03 4.77
C GLU A 85 -6.32 12.92 3.59
N ILE A 86 -5.83 12.72 2.37
CA ILE A 86 -6.70 12.53 1.19
C ILE A 86 -7.45 11.19 1.22
N LEU A 87 -6.88 10.17 1.88
CA LEU A 87 -7.46 8.84 2.03
C LEU A 87 -8.37 8.73 3.27
N HIS A 88 -8.19 9.61 4.24
CA HIS A 88 -9.02 9.66 5.44
C HIS A 88 -10.43 10.14 5.10
N PRO A 89 -11.50 9.47 5.58
CA PRO A 89 -12.88 9.91 5.38
C PRO A 89 -13.17 11.31 5.93
#